data_AF-A0A8H3GR01-F1
#
_entry.id   AF-A0A8H3GR01-F1
#
_cell.length_a   1.000
_cell.length_b   1.000
_cell.length_c   1.000
_cell.angle_alpha   90.00
_cell.angle_beta   90.00
_cell.angle_gamma   90.00
#
_symmetry.space_group_name_H-M   'P 1'
#
loop_
_entity.id
_entity.type
_entity.pdbx_description
1 polymer ?
#
loop_
_entity_poly.entity_id
_entity_poly.type
_entity_poly.pdbx_seq_one_letter_code
_entity_poly.pdbx_strand_id
1 'polypeptide(L)' 'MTFAEIYTGERPYNSMNLFQAMQRVINGTLRPSRPIRLPIDTAGNRLWELMTSCWAGDPSDRPPASEVYNLLSTL' A
#
# COMPACT_ATOMS: atom_id res chain seq x y z
N MET A 1 -2.61 -3.29 1.23
CA MET A 1 -2.07 -4.66 1.41
C MET A 1 -2.00 -5.42 0.09
N THR A 2 -3.11 -5.63 -0.60
CA THR A 2 -3.18 -6.42 -1.85
C THR A 2 -2.18 -6.02 -2.92
N PHE A 3 -1.93 -4.72 -3.11
CA PHE A 3 -0.89 -4.24 -4.00
C PHE A 3 0.51 -4.79 -3.66
N ALA A 4 0.89 -4.78 -2.38
CA ALA A 4 2.17 -5.30 -1.96
C ALA A 4 2.25 -6.81 -2.22
N GLU A 5 1.17 -7.56 -1.95
CA GLU A 5 1.08 -9.00 -2.26
C GLU A 5 1.28 -9.29 -3.75
N ILE A 6 0.66 -8.50 -4.62
CA ILE A 6 0.79 -8.64 -6.08
C ILE A 6 2.25 -8.43 -6.51
N TYR A 7 2.91 -7.37 -6.02
CA TYR A 7 4.26 -7.04 -6.45
C TYR A 7 5.34 -7.93 -5.84
N THR A 8 5.15 -8.41 -4.60
CA THR A 8 6.14 -9.28 -3.94
C THR A 8 5.90 -10.76 -4.22
N GLY A 9 4.65 -11.17 -4.48
CA GLY A 9 4.24 -12.57 -4.51
C GLY A 9 4.19 -13.22 -3.13
N GLU A 10 4.31 -12.43 -2.06
CA GLU A 10 4.36 -12.90 -0.68
C GLU A 10 3.21 -12.33 0.15
N ARG A 11 2.82 -13.09 1.18
CA ARG A 11 1.88 -12.58 2.19
C ARG A 11 2.50 -11.38 2.94
N PRO A 12 1.75 -10.28 3.19
CA PRO A 12 2.26 -9.14 3.91
C PRO A 12 2.56 -9.55 5.34
N TYR A 13 3.72 -9.09 5.83
CA TYR A 13 4.16 -9.34 7.20
C TYR A 13 4.25 -10.83 7.56
N ASN A 14 4.62 -11.68 6.59
CA ASN A 14 4.77 -13.13 6.78
C ASN A 14 5.68 -13.53 7.96
N SER A 15 6.58 -12.64 8.40
CA SER A 15 7.47 -12.83 9.54
C SER A 15 6.85 -12.47 10.90
N MET A 16 5.61 -11.97 10.94
CA MET A 16 4.90 -11.55 12.16
C MET A 16 3.65 -12.40 12.38
N ASN A 17 3.29 -12.61 13.65
CA ASN A 17 1.96 -13.13 13.94
C ASN A 17 0.89 -12.05 13.72
N LEU A 18 -0.36 -12.49 13.54
CA LEU A 18 -1.48 -11.61 13.21
C LEU A 18 -1.69 -10.49 14.24
N PHE A 19 -1.52 -10.79 15.53
CA PHE A 19 -1.74 -9.81 16.60
C PHE A 19 -0.67 -8.70 16.57
N GLN A 20 0.60 -9.07 16.43
CA GLN A 20 1.70 -8.11 16.29
C GLN A 20 1.53 -7.21 15.06
N ALA A 21 1.17 -7.80 13.91
CA ALA A 21 0.93 -7.04 12.69
C ALA A 21 -0.24 -6.07 12.85
N MET A 22 -1.36 -6.53 13.42
CA MET A 22 -2.55 -5.73 13.66
C MET A 22 -2.24 -4.52 14.56
N GLN A 23 -1.60 -4.74 15.72
CA GLN A 23 -1.25 -3.67 16.64
C GLN A 23 -0.40 -2.59 15.98
N ARG A 24 0.62 -2.98 15.21
CA ARG A 24 1.50 -2.01 14.54
C ARG A 24 0.82 -1.28 13.39
N VAL A 25 -0.09 -1.94 12.67
CA VAL A 25 -0.91 -1.29 11.62
C VAL A 25 -1.85 -0.25 12.23
N ILE A 26 -2.55 -0.61 13.32
CA ILE A 26 -3.45 0.30 14.03
C ILE A 26 -2.67 1.52 14.56
N ASN A 27 -1.51 1.29 15.17
CA ASN A 27 -0.67 2.36 15.71
C ASN A 27 0.09 3.16 14.63
N GLY A 28 -0.14 2.89 13.34
CA GLY A 28 0.51 3.61 12.23
C GLY A 28 2.01 3.32 12.06
N THR A 29 2.57 2.40 12.83
CA THR A 29 4.02 2.07 12.81
C THR A 29 4.37 0.96 11.81
N LEU A 30 3.37 0.41 11.11
CA LEU A 30 3.57 -0.62 10.09
C LEU A 30 2.71 -0.34 8.88
N ARG A 31 3.38 -0.15 7.74
CA ARG A 31 2.85 -0.12 6.38
C ARG A 31 3.77 -0.94 5.48
N PRO A 32 3.29 -1.46 4.35
CA PRO A 32 4.16 -2.13 3.40
C PRO A 32 5.28 -1.19 2.93
N SER A 33 6.48 -1.73 2.75
CA SER A 33 7.57 -1.00 2.09
C SER A 33 7.36 -0.99 0.58
N ARG A 34 8.00 -0.04 -0.12
CA ARG A 34 7.97 0.01 -1.59
C ARG A 34 8.53 -1.29 -2.17
N PRO A 35 7.79 -2.05 -2.98
CA PRO A 35 8.29 -3.28 -3.56
C PRO A 35 9.47 -3.02 -4.49
N ILE A 36 10.53 -3.83 -4.41
CA ILE A 36 11.73 -3.70 -5.27
C ILE A 36 11.38 -3.86 -6.75
N ARG A 37 10.35 -4.66 -7.07
CA ARG A 37 9.87 -4.89 -8.44
C ARG A 37 9.01 -3.75 -8.99
N LEU A 38 8.65 -2.76 -8.18
CA LEU A 38 7.95 -1.58 -8.65
C LEU A 38 8.97 -0.65 -9.33
N PRO A 39 8.80 -0.31 -10.62
CA PRO A 39 9.72 0.57 -11.33
C PRO A 39 9.94 1.91 -10.60
N ILE A 40 11.13 2.48 -10.75
CA ILE A 40 11.48 3.80 -10.18
C ILE A 40 11.23 4.95 -11.16
N ASP A 41 10.55 4.67 -12.27
CA ASP A 41 10.12 5.67 -13.25
C ASP A 41 8.91 6.47 -12.75
N THR A 42 8.48 7.42 -13.58
CA THR A 42 7.33 8.29 -13.27
C THR A 42 6.06 7.50 -12.96
N ALA A 43 5.76 6.46 -13.73
CA ALA A 43 4.55 5.67 -13.54
C ALA A 43 4.61 4.87 -12.23
N GLY A 44 5.73 4.21 -11.95
CA GLY A 44 5.94 3.47 -10.71
C GLY A 44 5.95 4.36 -9.46
N ASN A 45 6.46 5.59 -9.56
CA ASN A 45 6.39 6.59 -8.49
C ASN A 45 4.94 7.03 -8.21
N ARG A 46 4.17 7.36 -9.25
CA ARG A 46 2.76 7.74 -9.11
C ARG A 46 1.92 6.58 -8.56
N LEU A 47 2.19 5.36 -9.01
CA LEU A 47 1.54 4.17 -8.47
C LEU A 47 1.87 3.99 -6.99
N TRP A 48 3.14 4.18 -6.59
CA TRP A 48 3.54 4.11 -5.19
C TRP A 48 2.82 5.15 -4.32
N GLU A 49 2.77 6.40 -4.78
CA GLU A 49 2.06 7.48 -4.09
C GLU A 49 0.58 7.13 -3.87
N LEU A 50 -0.10 6.64 -4.91
CA LEU A 50 -1.49 6.18 -4.81
C LEU A 50 -1.66 5.03 -3.80
N MET A 51 -0.74 4.08 -3.79
CA MET A 51 -0.83 2.95 -2.85
C MET A 51 -0.59 3.40 -1.41
N THR A 52 0.30 4.37 -1.19
CA THR A 52 0.52 4.94 0.14
C THR A 52 -0.67 5.77 0.65
N SER A 53 -1.38 6.50 -0.22
CA SER A 53 -2.59 7.25 0.16
C SER A 53 -3.73 6.31 0.58
N CYS A 54 -3.86 5.15 -0.08
CA CYS A 54 -4.79 4.10 0.35
C CYS A 54 -4.53 3.58 1.77
N TRP A 55 -3.34 3.80 2.32
CA TRP A 55 -2.95 3.37 3.66
C TRP A 55 -2.77 4.53 4.65
N ALA A 56 -3.38 5.68 4.39
CA ALA A 56 -3.38 6.80 5.32
C ALA A 56 -3.85 6.37 6.72
N GLY A 57 -3.22 6.97 7.74
CA GLY A 57 -3.50 6.69 9.14
C GLY A 57 -4.94 7.03 9.48
N ASP A 58 -5.34 8.27 9.20
CA ASP A 58 -6.74 8.69 9.25
C ASP A 58 -7.53 8.03 8.12
N PRO A 59 -8.64 7.34 8.42
CA PRO A 59 -9.55 6.80 7.40
C PRO A 59 -10.12 7.87 6.46
N SER A 60 -10.28 9.11 6.92
CA SER A 60 -10.87 10.22 6.16
C SER A 60 -9.93 10.74 5.06
N ASP A 61 -8.63 10.52 5.21
CA ASP A 61 -7.61 10.90 4.23
C ASP A 61 -7.45 9.86 3.11
N ARG A 62 -8.15 8.72 3.20
CA ARG A 62 -8.04 7.66 2.20
C ARG A 62 -8.91 7.98 0.99
N PRO A 63 -8.39 7.84 -0.23
CA PRO A 63 -9.18 8.12 -1.42
C PRO A 63 -10.33 7.10 -1.55
N PRO A 64 -11.51 7.53 -2.05
CA PRO A 64 -12.57 6.60 -2.41
C PRO A 64 -12.12 5.71 -3.56
N ALA A 65 -12.69 4.50 -3.63
CA ALA A 65 -12.32 3.51 -4.65
C ALA A 65 -12.51 4.03 -6.09
N SER A 66 -13.48 4.92 -6.32
CA SER A 66 -13.69 5.58 -7.62
C SER A 66 -12.50 6.46 -8.03
N GLU A 67 -11.91 7.19 -7.08
CA GLU A 67 -10.73 8.01 -7.33
C GLU A 67 -9.50 7.13 -7.59
N VAL A 68 -9.33 6.07 -6.81
CA VAL A 68 -8.24 5.08 -7.02
C VAL A 68 -8.33 4.49 -8.42
N TYR A 69 -9.53 4.09 -8.87
CA TYR A 69 -9.75 3.56 -10.22
C TYR A 69 -9.40 4.58 -11.31
N ASN A 70 -9.85 5.83 -11.15
CA ASN A 70 -9.57 6.89 -12.12
C ASN A 70 -8.05 7.15 -12.24
N LEU A 71 -7.34 7.23 -11.11
CA LEU A 71 -5.90 7.44 -11.10
C LEU A 71 -5.17 6.26 -11.75
N LEU A 72 -5.52 5.02 -11.40
CA LEU A 72 -4.96 3.81 -12.02
C LEU A 72 -5.16 3.77 -13.54
N SER A 73 -6.26 4.30 -14.06
CA SER A 73 -6.57 4.33 -15.48
C SER A 73 -5.75 5.37 -16.27
N THR A 74 -4.97 6.21 -15.58
CA THR A 74 -4.16 7.29 -16.17
C THR A 74 -2.65 7.14 -15.91
N LEU A 75 -2.25 6.04 -15.26
CA LEU A 75 -0.85 5.65 -15.08
C LEU A 75 -0.27 5.05 -16.35
#